data_AF-A0A938RY79-F1
#
_entry.id   AF-A0A938RY79-F1
#
_cell.length_a   1.000
_cell.length_b   1.000
_cell.length_c   1.000
_cell.angle_alpha   90.00
_cell.angle_beta   90.00
_cell.angle_gamma   90.00
#
_symmetry.space_group_name_H-M   'P 1'
#
loop_
_entity.id
_entity.type
_entity.pdbx_description
1 polymer ?
#
loop_
_entity_poly.entity_id
_entity_poly.type
_entity_poly.pdbx_seq_one_letter_code
_entity_poly.pdbx_strand_id
1 'polypeptide(L)' 'MATSKKRPPRLANGTRVHVRSDHFAEEFDGVVTKAEFDAGWLYRVRATSGTPPAIARNEEGEYWFWDFEVTPLGGRKR' A
#
# COMPACT_ATOMS: atom_id res chain seq x y z
N MET A 1 -12.74 24.82 7.21
CA MET A 1 -12.44 23.71 6.27
C MET A 1 -10.94 23.68 6.08
N ALA A 2 -10.23 22.77 6.76
CA ALA A 2 -8.78 22.71 6.67
C ALA A 2 -8.39 22.25 5.26
N THR A 3 -7.67 23.10 4.54
CA THR A 3 -7.01 22.75 3.29
C THR A 3 -6.02 21.63 3.60
N SER A 4 -6.41 20.39 3.27
CA SER A 4 -5.53 19.24 3.34
C SER A 4 -4.29 19.57 2.50
N LYS A 5 -3.20 19.94 3.17
CA LYS A 5 -1.88 20.09 2.55
C LYS A 5 -1.58 18.72 1.97
N LYS A 6 -1.87 18.54 0.67
CA LYS A 6 -1.55 17.34 -0.12
C LYS A 6 -0.04 17.16 -0.08
N ARG A 7 0.46 16.55 0.98
CA ARG A 7 1.81 15.98 0.99
C ARG A 7 1.84 15.02 -0.21
N PRO A 8 2.92 14.93 -0.99
CA PRO A 8 3.00 13.91 -2.02
C PRO A 8 3.14 12.54 -1.34
N PRO A 9 2.48 11.49 -1.87
CA PRO A 9 2.64 10.13 -1.34
C PRO A 9 4.11 9.70 -1.43
N ARG A 10 4.60 8.92 -0.45
CA ARG A 10 6.00 8.45 -0.48
C ARG A 10 6.21 7.48 -1.63
N LEU A 11 5.19 6.69 -1.95
CA LEU A 11 5.17 5.77 -3.09
C LEU A 11 4.23 6.31 -4.17
N ALA A 12 4.71 6.38 -5.40
CA ALA A 12 3.89 6.77 -6.54
C ALA A 12 2.96 5.63 -6.97
N ASN A 13 1.84 5.96 -7.61
CA ASN A 13 1.01 4.96 -8.28
C ASN A 13 1.85 4.19 -9.32
N GLY A 14 1.66 2.88 -9.41
CA GLY A 14 2.48 1.98 -10.22
C GLY A 14 3.72 1.44 -9.50
N THR A 15 4.04 1.91 -8.29
CA THR A 15 5.15 1.36 -7.51
C THR A 15 4.86 -0.08 -7.12
N ARG A 16 5.80 -0.99 -7.43
CA ARG A 16 5.77 -2.37 -6.95
C ARG A 16 6.18 -2.41 -5.49
N VAL A 17 5.42 -3.12 -4.69
CA VAL A 17 5.59 -3.19 -3.25
C VAL A 17 5.42 -4.62 -2.75
N HIS A 18 6.16 -4.94 -1.70
CA HIS A 18 5.94 -6.10 -0.86
C HIS A 18 5.17 -5.64 0.37
N VAL A 19 4.09 -6.33 0.68
CA VAL A 19 3.22 -5.99 1.81
C VAL A 19 3.36 -7.05 2.89
N ARG A 20 3.68 -6.57 4.09
CA ARG A 20 3.77 -7.36 5.31
C ARG A 20 3.19 -6.54 6.45
N SER A 21 2.21 -7.11 7.15
CA SER A 21 1.59 -6.51 8.32
C SER A 21 1.82 -7.40 9.52
N ASP A 22 2.03 -6.85 10.71
CA ASP A 22 2.05 -7.65 11.94
C ASP A 22 0.64 -8.13 12.35
N HIS A 23 -0.41 -7.61 11.70
CA HIS A 23 -1.80 -8.03 11.92
C HIS A 23 -2.16 -9.32 11.18
N PHE A 24 -1.41 -9.70 10.15
CA PHE A 24 -1.70 -10.84 9.28
C PHE A 24 -0.43 -11.68 9.08
N ALA A 25 -0.57 -13.00 9.05
CA ALA A 25 0.57 -13.87 8.74
C ALA A 25 0.90 -13.86 7.25
N GLU A 26 -0.08 -13.46 6.43
CA GLU A 26 -0.02 -13.42 4.99
C GLU A 26 0.81 -12.24 4.47
N GLU A 27 1.74 -12.55 3.57
CA GLU A 27 2.56 -11.60 2.84
C GLU A 27 2.27 -11.72 1.34
N PHE A 28 2.29 -10.61 0.61
CA PHE A 28 2.05 -10.62 -0.82
C PHE A 28 2.75 -9.45 -1.52
N ASP A 29 2.98 -9.62 -2.82
CA ASP A 29 3.51 -8.55 -3.66
C ASP A 29 2.39 -7.94 -4.48
N GLY A 30 2.43 -6.61 -4.63
CA GLY A 30 1.44 -5.89 -5.39
C GLY A 30 1.95 -4.60 -5.99
N VAL A 31 1.00 -3.85 -6.54
CA VAL A 31 1.24 -2.54 -7.16
C VAL A 31 0.34 -1.52 -6.50
N VAL A 32 0.92 -0.38 -6.10
CA VAL A 32 0.16 0.75 -5.58
C VAL A 32 -0.72 1.31 -6.70
N THR A 33 -2.03 1.30 -6.50
CA THR A 33 -2.99 1.88 -7.45
C THR A 33 -3.39 3.29 -7.03
N LYS A 34 -3.44 3.55 -5.71
CA LYS A 34 -3.82 4.83 -5.13
C LYS A 34 -3.12 5.04 -3.79
N ALA A 35 -2.93 6.30 -3.40
CA ALA A 35 -2.44 6.68 -2.09
C ALA A 35 -3.29 7.81 -1.52
N GLU A 36 -3.63 7.71 -0.24
CA GLU A 36 -4.42 8.69 0.51
C GLU A 36 -3.71 9.03 1.82
N PHE A 37 -3.89 10.26 2.32
CA PHE A 37 -3.31 10.69 3.59
C PHE A 37 -4.40 10.78 4.65
N ASP A 38 -4.36 9.87 5.63
CA ASP A 38 -5.29 9.79 6.76
C ASP A 38 -4.51 9.41 8.02
N ALA A 39 -4.13 10.37 8.87
CA ALA A 39 -3.17 10.16 9.98
C ALA A 39 -1.80 9.52 9.61
N GLY A 40 -1.56 9.26 8.33
CA GLY A 40 -0.41 8.57 7.75
C GLY A 40 -0.65 8.32 6.26
N TRP A 41 0.32 7.73 5.56
CA TRP A 41 0.14 7.32 4.17
C TRP A 41 -0.54 5.96 4.11
N LEU A 42 -1.68 5.91 3.43
CA LEU A 42 -2.49 4.71 3.24
C LEU A 42 -2.50 4.37 1.75
N TYR A 43 -1.98 3.20 1.40
CA TYR A 43 -1.88 2.75 0.02
C TYR A 43 -2.95 1.72 -0.30
N ARG A 44 -3.57 1.90 -1.46
CA ARG A 44 -4.33 0.86 -2.11
C ARG A 44 -3.38 0.05 -2.98
N VAL A 45 -3.31 -1.23 -2.72
CA VAL A 45 -2.40 -2.16 -3.39
C VAL A 45 -3.23 -3.19 -4.12
N ARG A 46 -2.95 -3.40 -5.40
CA ARG A 46 -3.48 -4.54 -6.16
C ARG A 46 -2.48 -5.68 -6.09
N ALA A 47 -2.89 -6.81 -5.53
CA ALA A 47 -2.04 -8.00 -5.45
C ALA A 47 -1.67 -8.52 -6.85
N THR A 48 -0.42 -8.92 -7.00
CA THR A 48 0.16 -9.49 -8.23
C THR A 48 0.83 -10.84 -8.02
N SER A 49 1.28 -11.15 -6.79
CA SER A 49 1.87 -12.42 -6.40
C SER A 49 1.62 -12.66 -4.91
N GLY A 50 1.68 -13.92 -4.47
CA GLY A 50 1.39 -14.32 -3.09
C GLY A 50 -0.10 -14.43 -2.77
N THR A 51 -0.42 -14.67 -1.50
CA THR A 51 -1.80 -14.81 -1.01
C THR A 51 -2.08 -13.66 -0.05
N PRO A 52 -2.77 -12.60 -0.49
CA PRO A 52 -3.11 -11.49 0.40
C PRO A 52 -4.20 -11.89 1.40
N PRO A 53 -4.26 -11.23 2.58
CA PRO A 53 -5.29 -11.50 3.57
C PRO A 53 -6.67 -11.07 3.05
N ALA A 54 -7.62 -12.00 3.00
CA ALA A 54 -8.95 -11.77 2.43
C ALA A 54 -9.74 -10.67 3.18
N ILE A 55 -9.51 -10.53 4.48
CA ILE A 55 -10.15 -9.52 5.33
C ILE A 55 -9.73 -8.09 5.00
N ALA A 56 -8.55 -7.90 4.38
CA ALA A 56 -8.06 -6.59 3.98
C ALA A 56 -8.52 -6.16 2.57
N ARG A 57 -9.28 -7.03 1.87
CA ARG A 57 -9.74 -6.80 0.50
C ARG A 57 -11.00 -5.93 0.50
N ASN A 58 -10.99 -4.84 -0.27
CA ASN A 58 -12.18 -4.03 -0.51
C ASN A 58 -13.05 -4.59 -1.66
N GLU A 59 -14.22 -4.00 -1.88
CA GLU A 59 -15.17 -4.39 -2.95
C GLU A 59 -14.57 -4.26 -4.37
N GLU A 60 -13.61 -3.35 -4.56
CA GLU A 60 -12.88 -3.14 -5.82
C GLU A 60 -11.76 -4.17 -6.04
N GLY A 61 -11.48 -5.02 -5.04
CA GLY A 61 -10.41 -6.02 -5.07
C GLY A 61 -9.01 -5.49 -4.79
N GLU A 62 -8.91 -4.28 -4.26
CA GLU A 62 -7.69 -3.65 -3.75
C GLU A 62 -7.54 -3.93 -2.25
N TYR A 63 -6.32 -3.81 -1.76
CA TYR A 63 -6.00 -3.99 -0.35
C TYR A 63 -5.44 -2.71 0.25
N TRP A 64 -5.87 -2.38 1.47
CA TRP A 64 -5.52 -1.13 2.13
C TRP A 64 -4.45 -1.39 3.18
N PHE A 65 -3.28 -0.77 2.99
CA PHE A 65 -2.14 -0.95 3.88
C PHE A 65 -1.43 0.37 4.16
N TRP A 66 -0.99 0.54 5.40
CA TRP A 66 -0.26 1.71 5.82
C TRP A 66 1.17 1.70 5.29
N ASP A 67 1.78 2.87 5.18
CA ASP A 67 3.15 3.04 4.68
C ASP A 67 4.22 2.26 5.44
N PHE A 68 3.99 1.93 6.72
CA PHE A 68 4.89 1.08 7.50
C PHE A 68 4.76 -0.42 7.17
N GLU A 69 3.68 -0.84 6.53
CA GLU A 69 3.39 -2.23 6.13
C GLU A 69 3.82 -2.52 4.68
N VAL A 70 4.28 -1.49 3.97
CA VAL A 70 4.51 -1.52 2.53
C VAL A 70 5.97 -1.20 2.22
N THR A 71 6.69 -2.16 1.64
CA THR A 71 8.09 -2.01 1.26
C THR A 71 8.24 -1.92 -0.26
N PRO A 72 8.81 -0.84 -0.83
CA PRO A 72 8.96 -0.71 -2.29
C PRO A 72 10.02 -1.68 -2.85
N LEU A 73 9.62 -2.50 -3.82
CA LEU A 73 10.48 -3.50 -4.48
C LEU A 73 11.40 -2.91 -5.56
N GLY A 74 11.29 -1.60 -5.85
CA GLY A 74 12.10 -0.89 -6.84
C GLY A 74 12.97 0.24 -6.27
N GLY A 75 13.07 0.35 -4.94
CA GLY A 75 13.65 1.51 -4.25
C GLY A 75 15.12 1.42 -3.86
N ARG A 76 15.87 0.39 -4.27
CA ARG A 76 17.32 0.34 -4.04
C ARG A 76 18.04 1.19 -5.09
N LYS A 77 17.99 2.53 -4.95
CA LYS A 77 19.10 3.33 -5.48
C LYS A 77 20.32 3.02 -4.62
N ARG A 78 21.40 2.66 -5.32
CA ARG A 78 22.72 2.26 -4.82
C ARG A 78 23.26 3.20 -3.74
#